data_AF-A0A3D1PPY4-F1
#
_entry.id   AF-A0A3D1PPY4-F1
#
_cell.length_a   1.000
_cell.length_b   1.000
_cell.length_c   1.000
_cell.angle_alpha   90.00
_cell.angle_beta   90.00
_cell.angle_gamma   90.00
#
_symmetry.space_group_name_H-M   'P 1'
#
loop_
_entity.id
_entity.type
_entity.pdbx_description
1 polymer ?
#
loop_
_entity_poly.entity_id
_entity_poly.type
_entity_poly.pdbx_seq_one_letter_code
_entity_poly.pdbx_strand_id
1 'polypeptide(L)'
;MELKINYQYTYFVHPFIIKDGKYHKYLLKMLKDKDFKLKVFQKEKDYTMYKYFLPNTKELLFSSFSFGSSELKRLEELPIETRAAILSKYSCNIFEYTLKKDIQGKVDDRKGIFFTIQKVEVICFSTGICFLVIKTNIDEDSKFADLLNFNYKFRDINQDISVLDTYDNIRLQTGDFDEVETFKEFIRNITGSNIGAIKLDIDTERFLTYSYVCIDQEAWNSTNEFDKIKHNFIKYANILPADNSRNYEMEKEKIKILSKWKYAKVGLTKLGCTLFSSSSDMNNYTILPDEYENQYFYTYILNLYKKIYLKKLQLKFKNPKLVKKARKEFIDFTKKIWIQEITEDEIGTVLNHRMQETFELEKLYGEVKNKYDVLYKDLNIEKNKTATILIAVILVASLLFNILNFITLMRQ
;
A
#
# COMPACT_ATOMS: atom_id res chain seq x y z
N MET A 1 1.09 30.23 -15.31
CA MET A 1 0.46 31.07 -14.26
C MET A 1 0.78 30.41 -12.93
N GLU A 2 1.26 31.17 -11.94
CA GLU A 2 1.48 30.61 -10.61
C GLU A 2 0.13 30.39 -9.94
N LEU A 3 -0.06 29.24 -9.28
CA LEU A 3 -1.32 28.92 -8.62
C LEU A 3 -1.19 29.14 -7.12
N LYS A 4 -2.18 29.81 -6.54
CA LYS A 4 -2.31 29.95 -5.10
C LYS A 4 -2.98 28.70 -4.52
N ILE A 5 -2.46 28.21 -3.41
CA ILE A 5 -2.98 27.04 -2.68
C ILE A 5 -3.86 27.55 -1.54
N ASN A 6 -5.04 26.96 -1.38
CA ASN A 6 -5.92 27.20 -0.23
C ASN A 6 -5.81 26.07 0.81
N TYR A 7 -5.55 24.85 0.38
CA TYR A 7 -5.34 23.71 1.27
C TYR A 7 -4.56 22.60 0.55
N GLN A 8 -3.63 21.93 1.23
CA GLN A 8 -2.95 20.76 0.69
C GLN A 8 -2.42 19.83 1.79
N TYR A 9 -2.22 18.56 1.41
CA TYR A 9 -1.36 17.64 2.15
C TYR A 9 -0.77 16.60 1.19
N THR A 10 0.34 16.00 1.59
CA THR A 10 0.95 14.90 0.86
C THR A 10 1.34 13.76 1.79
N TYR A 11 0.89 12.56 1.45
CA TYR A 11 1.32 11.30 2.02
C TYR A 11 2.42 10.67 1.17
N PHE A 12 3.54 10.36 1.83
CA PHE A 12 4.63 9.57 1.25
C PHE A 12 4.54 8.14 1.80
N VAL A 13 4.35 7.18 0.89
CA VAL A 13 4.08 5.77 1.22
C VAL A 13 5.25 4.90 0.80
N HIS A 14 5.90 4.26 1.76
CA HIS A 14 7.02 3.35 1.52
C HIS A 14 6.63 1.90 1.85
N PRO A 15 6.43 1.05 0.82
CA PRO A 15 6.20 -0.38 1.02
C PRO A 15 7.47 -1.09 1.48
N PHE A 16 7.35 -1.94 2.52
CA PHE A 16 8.43 -2.80 2.98
C PHE A 16 7.92 -4.20 3.35
N ILE A 17 8.84 -5.17 3.43
CA ILE A 17 8.49 -6.59 3.59
C ILE A 17 9.17 -7.17 4.83
N ILE A 18 8.35 -7.58 5.79
CA ILE A 18 8.80 -8.38 6.93
C ILE A 18 9.04 -9.82 6.46
N LYS A 19 10.20 -10.37 6.83
CA LYS A 19 10.57 -11.76 6.54
C LYS A 19 9.52 -12.74 7.07
N ASP A 20 9.21 -13.77 6.29
CA ASP A 20 8.28 -14.83 6.69
C ASP A 20 8.65 -15.40 8.07
N GLY A 21 7.66 -15.54 8.95
CA GLY A 21 7.83 -16.00 10.34
C GLY A 21 8.35 -14.94 11.32
N LYS A 22 8.60 -13.70 10.89
CA LYS A 22 9.04 -12.60 11.78
C LYS A 22 7.95 -11.57 12.08
N TYR A 23 6.75 -11.70 11.53
CA TYR A 23 5.64 -10.76 11.74
C TYR A 23 5.31 -10.56 13.23
N HIS A 24 5.10 -11.63 14.00
CA HIS A 24 4.85 -11.52 15.43
C HIS A 24 6.00 -10.81 16.18
N LYS A 25 7.26 -11.11 15.85
CA LYS A 25 8.43 -10.44 16.44
C LYS A 25 8.46 -8.95 16.09
N TYR A 26 8.02 -8.58 14.89
CA TYR A 26 7.91 -7.19 14.47
C TYR A 26 6.83 -6.45 15.26
N LEU A 27 5.62 -7.02 15.38
CA LEU A 27 4.56 -6.43 16.21
C LEU A 27 5.00 -6.27 17.67
N LEU A 28 5.73 -7.25 18.21
CA LEU A 28 6.32 -7.17 19.54
C LEU A 28 7.31 -6.01 19.66
N LYS A 29 8.15 -5.77 18.65
CA LYS A 29 9.06 -4.61 18.61
C LYS A 29 8.26 -3.31 18.64
N MET A 30 7.24 -3.17 17.78
CA MET A 30 6.40 -1.97 17.72
C MET A 30 5.69 -1.68 19.04
N LEU A 31 5.16 -2.70 19.71
CA LEU A 31 4.48 -2.53 21.01
C LEU A 31 5.44 -2.22 22.18
N LYS A 32 6.71 -2.60 22.08
CA LYS A 32 7.73 -2.28 23.09
C LYS A 32 8.26 -0.86 22.96
N ASP A 33 8.20 -0.33 21.74
CA ASP A 33 8.54 1.04 21.46
C ASP A 33 7.42 1.96 21.98
N LYS A 34 7.76 2.85 22.91
CA LYS A 34 6.79 3.73 23.58
C LYS A 34 6.28 4.83 22.65
N ASP A 35 7.01 5.12 21.60
CA ASP A 35 6.60 6.15 20.65
C ASP A 35 5.54 5.62 19.70
N PHE A 36 5.42 4.30 19.51
CA PHE A 36 4.37 3.70 18.69
C PHE A 36 3.15 3.29 19.50
N LYS A 37 1.98 3.71 19.04
CA LYS A 37 0.68 3.32 19.60
C LYS A 37 -0.13 2.58 18.56
N LEU A 38 -0.84 1.53 18.99
CA LEU A 38 -1.81 0.86 18.12
C LEU A 38 -2.94 1.83 17.81
N LYS A 39 -3.19 2.09 16.52
CA LYS A 39 -4.33 2.89 16.07
C LYS A 39 -5.60 2.05 16.16
N VAL A 40 -6.62 2.61 16.81
CA VAL A 40 -7.90 1.96 17.07
C VAL A 40 -9.00 2.78 16.41
N PHE A 41 -9.68 2.17 15.45
CA PHE A 41 -10.87 2.71 14.81
C PHE A 41 -12.11 2.31 15.59
N GLN A 42 -13.03 3.27 15.81
CA GLN A 42 -14.26 3.12 16.56
C GLN A 42 -15.44 3.53 15.69
N LYS A 43 -16.49 2.70 15.63
CA LYS A 43 -17.64 2.91 14.74
C LYS A 43 -18.29 4.28 14.92
N GLU A 44 -18.39 4.76 16.15
CA GLU A 44 -19.03 6.03 16.50
C GLU A 44 -18.18 7.24 16.10
N LYS A 45 -16.84 7.11 16.14
CA LYS A 45 -15.91 8.19 15.80
C LYS A 45 -15.59 8.23 14.31
N ASP A 46 -15.43 7.06 13.71
CA ASP A 46 -15.05 6.89 12.31
C ASP A 46 -16.26 6.47 11.46
N TYR A 47 -17.42 7.07 11.72
CA TYR A 47 -18.70 6.62 11.17
C TYR A 47 -18.74 6.66 9.63
N THR A 48 -18.23 7.73 9.02
CA THR A 48 -18.18 7.91 7.57
C THR A 48 -17.36 6.80 6.91
N MET A 49 -16.18 6.52 7.46
CA MET A 49 -15.29 5.44 7.05
C MET A 49 -15.92 4.06 7.27
N TYR A 50 -16.55 3.83 8.43
CA TYR A 50 -17.25 2.59 8.74
C TYR A 50 -18.40 2.30 7.76
N LYS A 51 -19.12 3.34 7.35
CA LYS A 51 -20.21 3.26 6.37
C LYS A 51 -19.68 3.01 4.95
N TYR A 52 -18.56 3.65 4.59
CA TYR A 52 -17.93 3.51 3.28
C TYR A 52 -17.48 2.07 3.00
N PHE A 53 -16.79 1.41 3.93
CA PHE A 53 -16.23 0.08 3.69
C PHE A 53 -17.22 -1.06 3.95
N LEU A 54 -17.25 -2.02 3.02
CA LEU A 54 -18.01 -3.26 3.16
C LEU A 54 -17.45 -4.16 4.28
N PRO A 55 -18.27 -5.06 4.87
CA PRO A 55 -17.86 -5.88 6.03
C PRO A 55 -16.54 -6.63 5.85
N ASN A 56 -16.33 -7.30 4.71
CA ASN A 56 -15.11 -8.06 4.43
C ASN A 56 -13.86 -7.16 4.40
N THR A 57 -14.00 -5.94 3.88
CA THR A 57 -12.91 -4.95 3.86
C THR A 57 -12.62 -4.40 5.25
N LYS A 58 -13.67 -4.18 6.06
CA LYS A 58 -13.52 -3.77 7.47
C LYS A 58 -12.79 -4.84 8.28
N GLU A 59 -13.16 -6.11 8.14
CA GLU A 59 -12.47 -7.20 8.83
C GLU A 59 -10.99 -7.30 8.39
N LEU A 60 -10.70 -7.03 7.11
CA LEU A 60 -9.36 -7.06 6.56
C LEU A 60 -8.46 -5.92 7.06
N LEU A 61 -8.95 -4.67 7.05
CA LEU A 61 -8.15 -3.47 7.30
C LEU A 61 -8.34 -2.86 8.69
N PHE A 62 -9.55 -2.94 9.23
CA PHE A 62 -10.02 -2.21 10.40
C PHE A 62 -10.63 -3.17 11.42
N SER A 63 -9.88 -4.22 11.77
CA SER A 63 -10.36 -5.24 12.71
C SER A 63 -10.74 -4.65 14.07
N SER A 64 -10.31 -3.43 14.40
CA SER A 64 -10.74 -2.77 15.62
C SER A 64 -12.21 -2.37 15.67
N PHE A 65 -12.88 -2.26 14.52
CA PHE A 65 -14.33 -1.99 14.48
C PHE A 65 -15.17 -3.10 15.12
N SER A 66 -14.64 -4.32 15.26
CA SER A 66 -15.33 -5.39 15.96
C SER A 66 -15.12 -5.38 17.47
N PHE A 67 -14.20 -4.54 17.98
CA PHE A 67 -13.97 -4.46 19.42
C PHE A 67 -14.90 -3.49 20.11
N GLY A 68 -15.54 -3.94 21.19
CA GLY A 68 -16.15 -3.06 22.16
C GLY A 68 -15.11 -2.31 23.01
N SER A 69 -15.54 -1.24 23.67
CA SER A 69 -14.67 -0.46 24.59
C SER A 69 -14.06 -1.31 25.71
N SER A 70 -14.77 -2.33 26.19
CA SER A 70 -14.28 -3.26 27.22
C SER A 70 -13.23 -4.23 26.69
N GLU A 71 -13.35 -4.69 25.44
CA GLU A 71 -12.40 -5.61 24.81
C GLU A 71 -11.07 -4.93 24.51
N LEU A 72 -11.12 -3.65 24.08
CA LEU A 72 -9.92 -2.83 23.89
C LEU A 72 -9.16 -2.63 25.20
N LYS A 73 -9.85 -2.27 26.29
CA LYS A 73 -9.24 -2.13 27.61
C LYS A 73 -8.58 -3.42 28.08
N ARG A 74 -9.29 -4.55 27.95
CA ARG A 74 -8.74 -5.87 28.28
C ARG A 74 -7.52 -6.19 27.43
N LEU A 75 -7.53 -5.85 26.14
CA LEU A 75 -6.37 -6.03 25.27
C LEU A 75 -5.19 -5.19 25.74
N GLU A 76 -5.39 -3.95 26.17
CA GLU A 76 -4.33 -3.06 26.65
C GLU A 76 -3.71 -3.52 27.97
N GLU A 77 -4.51 -4.11 28.87
CA GLU A 77 -4.09 -4.66 30.17
C GLU A 77 -3.27 -5.95 30.05
N LEU A 78 -3.33 -6.65 28.91
CA LEU A 78 -2.57 -7.88 28.71
C LEU A 78 -1.06 -7.61 28.61
N PRO A 79 -0.22 -8.57 29.03
CA PRO A 79 1.22 -8.51 28.78
C PRO A 79 1.53 -8.29 27.30
N ILE A 80 2.57 -7.50 27.01
CA ILE A 80 2.91 -7.07 25.65
C ILE A 80 3.11 -8.28 24.71
N GLU A 81 3.74 -9.36 25.20
CA GLU A 81 3.93 -10.61 24.45
C GLU A 81 2.59 -11.24 24.05
N THR A 82 1.63 -11.29 24.97
CA THR A 82 0.28 -11.81 24.74
C THR A 82 -0.48 -10.93 23.74
N ARG A 83 -0.37 -9.60 23.89
CA ARG A 83 -0.94 -8.63 22.93
C ARG A 83 -0.40 -8.85 21.53
N ALA A 84 0.92 -8.94 21.38
CA ALA A 84 1.56 -9.20 20.09
C ALA A 84 1.09 -10.54 19.48
N ALA A 85 0.86 -11.56 20.31
CA ALA A 85 0.36 -12.86 19.84
C ALA A 85 -1.08 -12.76 19.34
N ILE A 86 -1.96 -12.03 20.04
CA ILE A 86 -3.33 -11.77 19.60
C ILE A 86 -3.33 -10.93 18.31
N LEU A 87 -2.62 -9.81 18.29
CA LEU A 87 -2.55 -8.91 17.13
C LEU A 87 -2.02 -9.60 15.88
N SER A 88 -1.11 -10.57 16.05
CA SER A 88 -0.55 -11.33 14.92
C SER A 88 -1.58 -12.19 14.17
N LYS A 89 -2.76 -12.43 14.77
CA LYS A 89 -3.86 -13.17 14.15
C LYS A 89 -4.78 -12.28 13.30
N TYR A 90 -4.80 -10.97 13.54
CA TYR A 90 -5.57 -10.04 12.71
C TYR A 90 -4.88 -9.77 11.38
N SER A 91 -5.70 -9.55 10.35
CA SER A 91 -5.23 -9.41 8.97
C SER A 91 -4.39 -8.15 8.76
N CYS A 92 -4.70 -7.06 9.45
CA CYS A 92 -3.99 -5.79 9.42
C CYS A 92 -3.95 -5.16 10.81
N ASN A 93 -2.80 -4.56 11.17
CA ASN A 93 -2.64 -3.73 12.35
C ASN A 93 -1.99 -2.41 11.94
N ILE A 94 -2.47 -1.28 12.47
CA ILE A 94 -1.94 0.04 12.16
C ILE A 94 -1.34 0.64 13.42
N PHE A 95 -0.12 1.14 13.33
CA PHE A 95 0.54 1.85 14.43
C PHE A 95 0.75 3.30 14.03
N GLU A 96 0.54 4.21 14.96
CA GLU A 96 0.81 5.64 14.82
C GLU A 96 2.00 6.00 15.70
N TYR A 97 2.96 6.74 15.14
CA TYR A 97 4.09 7.28 15.86
C TYR A 97 3.68 8.55 16.58
N THR A 98 4.00 8.63 17.87
CA THR A 98 3.65 9.75 18.75
C THR A 98 4.65 10.88 18.52
N LEU A 99 4.29 11.80 17.65
CA LEU A 99 5.04 13.04 17.47
C LEU A 99 4.81 13.95 18.70
N LYS A 100 5.88 14.34 19.40
CA LYS A 100 5.79 15.30 20.53
C LYS A 100 5.27 16.66 20.04
N LYS A 101 5.69 17.04 18.84
CA LYS A 101 5.23 18.17 18.03
C LYS A 101 5.43 17.79 16.56
N ASP A 102 4.69 18.48 15.70
CA ASP A 102 4.92 18.53 14.27
C ASP A 102 6.42 18.72 13.95
N ILE A 103 6.97 17.88 13.07
CA ILE A 103 8.38 17.96 12.68
C ILE A 103 8.51 18.94 11.53
N GLN A 104 9.15 20.08 11.78
CA GLN A 104 9.45 21.04 10.74
C GLN A 104 10.69 20.62 9.95
N GLY A 105 10.72 20.97 8.67
CA GLY A 105 11.85 20.72 7.79
C GLY A 105 11.93 21.74 6.67
N LYS A 106 13.07 21.75 5.99
CA LYS A 106 13.37 22.63 4.85
C LYS A 106 14.01 21.81 3.74
N VAL A 107 13.50 21.97 2.53
CA VAL A 107 14.11 21.41 1.31
C VAL A 107 14.78 22.55 0.54
N ASP A 108 16.05 22.38 0.12
CA ASP A 108 16.89 23.38 -0.59
C ASP A 108 17.41 24.53 0.30
N ASP A 109 18.67 24.94 0.10
CA ASP A 109 19.37 25.92 0.93
C ASP A 109 19.15 27.38 0.48
N ARG A 110 18.86 27.65 -0.79
CA ARG A 110 18.85 29.03 -1.33
C ARG A 110 17.54 29.80 -1.10
N LYS A 111 16.39 29.13 -1.22
CA LYS A 111 15.04 29.71 -1.00
C LYS A 111 14.13 28.83 -0.14
N GLY A 112 14.69 27.79 0.49
CA GLY A 112 14.03 26.50 0.70
C GLY A 112 12.57 26.43 1.10
N ILE A 113 11.97 25.31 0.67
CA ILE A 113 10.57 24.98 0.90
C ILE A 113 10.45 24.43 2.31
N PHE A 114 9.74 25.17 3.16
CA PHE A 114 9.42 24.74 4.52
C PHE A 114 8.23 23.80 4.50
N PHE A 115 8.32 22.76 5.32
CA PHE A 115 7.29 21.75 5.44
C PHE A 115 7.23 21.22 6.86
N THR A 116 6.13 20.54 7.14
CA THR A 116 5.86 19.88 8.41
C THR A 116 5.47 18.43 8.18
N ILE A 117 6.00 17.51 8.98
CA ILE A 117 5.50 16.14 9.10
C ILE A 117 4.46 16.12 10.24
N GLN A 118 3.21 15.91 9.86
CA GLN A 118 2.06 15.94 10.77
C GLN A 118 1.75 14.57 11.38
N LYS A 119 2.11 13.50 10.66
CA LYS A 119 1.74 12.14 11.05
C LYS A 119 2.68 11.11 10.46
N VAL A 120 3.04 10.10 11.25
CA VAL A 120 3.75 8.91 10.76
C VAL A 120 2.99 7.66 11.21
N GLU A 121 2.66 6.80 10.26
CA GLU A 121 1.94 5.55 10.50
C GLU A 121 2.66 4.35 9.89
N VAL A 122 2.45 3.17 10.48
CA VAL A 122 2.93 1.90 9.97
C VAL A 122 1.75 0.94 9.84
N ILE A 123 1.38 0.63 8.60
CA ILE A 123 0.29 -0.29 8.27
C ILE A 123 0.88 -1.67 8.04
N CYS A 124 0.49 -2.66 8.84
CA CYS A 124 1.12 -3.98 8.88
C CYS A 124 0.12 -5.09 8.58
N PHE A 125 0.22 -5.72 7.41
CA PHE A 125 -0.58 -6.90 7.08
C PHE A 125 0.06 -8.18 7.61
N SER A 126 -0.75 -9.15 8.04
CA SER A 126 -0.31 -10.45 8.58
C SER A 126 0.51 -11.30 7.60
N THR A 127 0.42 -10.97 6.32
CA THR A 127 1.20 -11.59 5.26
C THR A 127 2.65 -11.08 5.21
N GLY A 128 3.02 -10.14 6.07
CA GLY A 128 4.33 -9.52 6.18
C GLY A 128 4.55 -8.37 5.19
N ILE A 129 3.51 -7.94 4.47
CA ILE A 129 3.55 -6.73 3.64
C ILE A 129 3.18 -5.55 4.53
N CYS A 130 3.99 -4.50 4.53
CA CYS A 130 3.79 -3.34 5.38
C CYS A 130 4.03 -2.04 4.61
N PHE A 131 3.51 -0.94 5.13
CA PHE A 131 3.67 0.39 4.56
C PHE A 131 4.03 1.37 5.67
N LEU A 132 5.16 2.06 5.52
CA LEU A 132 5.45 3.27 6.27
C LEU A 132 4.77 4.44 5.55
N VAL A 133 4.05 5.26 6.28
CA VAL A 133 3.21 6.33 5.75
C VAL A 133 3.57 7.61 6.49
N ILE A 134 3.95 8.66 5.75
CA ILE A 134 4.37 9.95 6.31
C ILE A 134 3.48 11.04 5.72
N LYS A 135 2.64 11.66 6.55
CA LYS A 135 1.81 12.81 6.17
C LYS A 135 2.60 14.10 6.34
N THR A 136 2.58 14.92 5.31
CA THR A 136 3.26 16.20 5.27
C THR A 136 2.37 17.32 4.73
N ASN A 137 2.75 18.55 5.05
CA ASN A 137 2.23 19.76 4.43
C ASN A 137 3.38 20.77 4.27
N ILE A 138 3.39 21.52 3.18
CA ILE A 138 4.21 22.73 3.03
C ILE A 138 3.53 23.93 3.70
N ASP A 139 4.30 24.96 4.02
CA ASP A 139 3.84 26.19 4.67
C ASP A 139 2.74 26.93 3.88
N GLU A 140 1.87 27.66 4.57
CA GLU A 140 0.67 28.31 3.99
C GLU A 140 0.99 29.36 2.92
N ASP A 141 2.15 30.03 3.01
CA ASP A 141 2.60 31.01 2.02
C ASP A 141 3.26 30.38 0.78
N SER A 142 3.35 29.05 0.73
CA SER A 142 4.00 28.33 -0.36
C SER A 142 3.17 28.37 -1.65
N LYS A 143 3.88 28.46 -2.76
CA LYS A 143 3.27 28.46 -4.10
C LYS A 143 3.05 27.04 -4.60
N PHE A 144 2.22 26.88 -5.63
CA PHE A 144 2.02 25.58 -6.26
C PHE A 144 3.30 25.00 -6.86
N ALA A 145 4.19 25.83 -7.39
CA ALA A 145 5.52 25.40 -7.81
C ALA A 145 6.33 24.76 -6.66
N ASP A 146 6.20 25.28 -5.43
CA ASP A 146 6.88 24.73 -4.25
C ASP A 146 6.32 23.34 -3.91
N LEU A 147 5.00 23.14 -4.00
CA LEU A 147 4.40 21.81 -3.82
C LEU A 147 4.92 20.79 -4.85
N LEU A 148 5.02 21.18 -6.12
CA LEU A 148 5.57 20.31 -7.17
C LEU A 148 7.01 19.90 -6.85
N ASN A 149 7.85 20.87 -6.50
CA ASN A 149 9.26 20.65 -6.19
C ASN A 149 9.44 19.83 -4.91
N PHE A 150 8.65 20.11 -3.87
CA PHE A 150 8.65 19.35 -2.62
C PHE A 150 8.27 17.89 -2.87
N ASN A 151 7.16 17.63 -3.57
CA ASN A 151 6.72 16.27 -3.86
C ASN A 151 7.73 15.49 -4.71
N TYR A 152 8.38 16.18 -5.64
CA TYR A 152 9.45 15.58 -6.45
C TYR A 152 10.67 15.20 -5.61
N LYS A 153 11.15 16.11 -4.76
CA LYS A 153 12.38 15.93 -3.96
C LYS A 153 12.19 15.00 -2.76
N PHE A 154 11.15 15.21 -1.96
CA PHE A 154 10.92 14.44 -0.72
C PHE A 154 10.64 12.96 -0.98
N ARG A 155 10.18 12.63 -2.18
CA ARG A 155 9.93 11.25 -2.60
C ARG A 155 11.19 10.39 -2.67
N ASP A 156 12.38 10.97 -2.88
CA ASP A 156 13.63 10.22 -2.98
C ASP A 156 14.19 9.91 -1.57
N ILE A 157 14.26 8.62 -1.21
CA ILE A 157 14.74 8.14 0.10
C ILE A 157 16.27 8.09 0.12
N ASN A 158 16.88 7.65 -0.98
CA ASN A 158 18.30 7.37 -1.11
C ASN A 158 18.93 8.17 -2.26
N GLN A 159 18.94 9.50 -2.16
CA GLN A 159 19.88 10.28 -2.97
C GLN A 159 21.30 9.94 -2.47
N ASP A 160 22.08 9.25 -3.32
CA ASP A 160 23.49 8.97 -3.09
C ASP A 160 24.28 10.28 -3.11
N ILE A 161 25.05 10.50 -2.05
CA ILE A 161 25.94 11.65 -1.79
C ILE A 161 27.03 11.82 -2.88
N SER A 162 27.25 10.82 -3.75
CA SER A 162 28.31 10.84 -4.78
C SER A 162 27.97 11.63 -6.05
N VAL A 163 26.72 12.09 -6.23
CA VAL A 163 26.34 13.05 -7.28
C VAL A 163 26.11 14.43 -6.66
N LEU A 164 27.01 14.83 -5.75
CA LEU A 164 27.08 16.17 -5.16
C LEU A 164 27.82 17.14 -6.08
N ASP A 165 27.22 17.48 -7.21
CA ASP A 165 27.66 18.65 -7.99
C ASP A 165 26.54 19.63 -8.32
N THR A 166 25.41 19.55 -7.60
CA THR A 166 24.46 20.69 -7.46
C THR A 166 23.38 20.36 -6.41
N TYR A 167 23.49 20.96 -5.23
CA TYR A 167 22.42 21.33 -4.28
C TYR A 167 21.11 20.52 -4.30
N ASP A 168 20.77 19.77 -3.22
CA ASP A 168 19.38 19.54 -2.75
C ASP A 168 19.30 18.56 -1.54
N ASN A 169 19.58 19.03 -0.32
CA ASN A 169 19.40 18.20 0.90
C ASN A 169 18.10 18.54 1.63
N ILE A 170 17.31 17.54 2.03
CA ILE A 170 16.18 17.70 2.96
C ILE A 170 16.77 17.84 4.36
N ARG A 171 16.61 19.00 5.01
CA ARG A 171 17.05 19.23 6.39
C ARG A 171 15.83 19.24 7.32
N LEU A 172 15.78 18.32 8.27
CA LEU A 172 14.77 18.35 9.33
C LEU A 172 15.27 19.29 10.43
N GLN A 173 14.37 20.13 10.96
CA GLN A 173 14.65 21.14 11.95
C GLN A 173 13.84 20.84 13.22
N THR A 174 14.14 19.73 13.89
CA THR A 174 13.65 19.49 15.26
C THR A 174 14.65 18.62 16.02
N GLY A 175 14.80 18.89 17.32
CA GLY A 175 15.83 18.30 18.18
C GLY A 175 16.00 16.76 18.20
N ASP A 176 14.99 15.98 17.76
CA ASP A 176 15.09 14.51 17.65
C ASP A 176 15.59 14.04 16.24
N PHE A 177 15.69 14.95 15.25
CA PHE A 177 16.03 14.69 13.84
C PHE A 177 16.99 15.73 13.21
N ASP A 178 17.90 16.30 14.01
CA ASP A 178 18.75 17.43 13.59
C ASP A 178 19.70 17.12 12.39
N GLU A 179 19.85 15.85 11.98
CA GLU A 179 20.70 15.43 10.84
C GLU A 179 19.96 14.54 9.83
N VAL A 180 20.18 14.72 8.51
CA VAL A 180 19.55 13.89 7.44
C VAL A 180 19.81 12.38 7.61
N GLU A 181 20.96 12.04 8.15
CA GLU A 181 21.35 10.66 8.50
C GLU A 181 20.36 10.03 9.50
N THR A 182 19.81 10.83 10.42
CA THR A 182 18.78 10.38 11.40
C THR A 182 17.42 10.07 10.76
N PHE A 183 17.02 10.73 9.67
CA PHE A 183 15.74 10.41 9.02
C PHE A 183 15.81 9.10 8.22
N LYS A 184 16.90 8.89 7.47
CA LYS A 184 17.17 7.62 6.81
C LYS A 184 17.28 6.49 7.83
N GLU A 185 17.98 6.73 8.94
CA GLU A 185 18.09 5.77 10.03
C GLU A 185 16.74 5.50 10.70
N PHE A 186 15.90 6.52 10.90
CA PHE A 186 14.53 6.36 11.39
C PHE A 186 13.68 5.49 10.48
N ILE A 187 13.68 5.75 9.17
CA ILE A 187 13.00 4.91 8.19
C ILE A 187 13.54 3.47 8.31
N ARG A 188 14.87 3.28 8.31
CA ARG A 188 15.50 1.96 8.42
C ARG A 188 15.17 1.25 9.73
N ASN A 189 15.06 1.99 10.82
CA ASN A 189 14.70 1.45 12.13
C ASN A 189 13.26 0.92 12.13
N ILE A 190 12.36 1.53 11.38
CA ILE A 190 11.00 1.04 11.20
C ILE A 190 10.99 -0.11 10.20
N THR A 191 11.46 0.11 8.97
CA THR A 191 11.24 -0.78 7.82
C THR A 191 12.18 -1.98 7.81
N GLY A 192 13.36 -1.86 8.43
CA GLY A 192 14.40 -2.86 8.46
C GLY A 192 15.14 -3.00 7.12
N SER A 193 15.39 -4.25 6.70
CA SER A 193 16.14 -4.53 5.47
C SER A 193 15.24 -4.60 4.24
N ASN A 194 15.66 -3.91 3.18
CA ASN A 194 14.94 -3.83 1.89
C ASN A 194 15.04 -5.11 1.03
N ILE A 195 15.80 -6.13 1.45
CA ILE A 195 16.02 -7.36 0.67
C ILE A 195 14.70 -8.04 0.27
N GLY A 196 13.71 -8.04 1.16
CA GLY A 196 12.40 -8.64 0.89
C GLY A 196 11.62 -7.90 -0.20
N ALA A 197 11.68 -6.57 -0.20
CA ALA A 197 11.02 -5.71 -1.16
C ALA A 197 11.72 -5.74 -2.53
N ILE A 198 13.06 -5.69 -2.55
CA ILE A 198 13.87 -5.82 -3.77
C ILE A 198 13.59 -7.13 -4.51
N LYS A 199 13.45 -8.25 -3.77
CA LYS A 199 13.08 -9.56 -4.36
C LYS A 199 11.71 -9.58 -5.03
N LEU A 200 10.84 -8.65 -4.65
CA LEU A 200 9.52 -8.48 -5.23
C LEU A 200 9.50 -7.35 -6.27
N ASP A 201 10.65 -6.82 -6.67
CA ASP A 201 10.73 -5.73 -7.65
C ASP A 201 9.86 -4.54 -7.18
N ILE A 202 10.00 -4.18 -5.91
CA ILE A 202 9.40 -3.00 -5.30
C ILE A 202 10.50 -1.96 -5.23
N ASP A 203 10.20 -0.75 -5.73
CA ASP A 203 11.09 0.40 -5.58
C ASP A 203 11.17 0.78 -4.10
N THR A 204 12.35 0.58 -3.52
CA THR A 204 12.65 0.94 -2.13
C THR A 204 13.43 2.23 -2.01
N GLU A 205 13.83 2.81 -3.13
CA GLU A 205 14.63 4.04 -3.18
C GLU A 205 13.72 5.27 -3.20
N ARG A 206 12.44 5.08 -3.53
CA ARG A 206 11.45 6.14 -3.65
C ARG A 206 10.16 5.81 -2.92
N PHE A 207 9.60 6.80 -2.24
CA PHE A 207 8.22 6.75 -1.76
C PHE A 207 7.24 6.68 -2.94
N LEU A 208 6.01 6.22 -2.71
CA LEU A 208 4.87 6.54 -3.56
C LEU A 208 4.21 7.81 -3.01
N THR A 209 3.62 8.62 -3.88
CA THR A 209 3.03 9.91 -3.48
C THR A 209 1.51 9.87 -3.55
N TYR A 210 0.84 10.15 -2.44
CA TYR A 210 -0.61 10.31 -2.36
C TYR A 210 -0.94 11.73 -1.91
N SER A 211 -1.42 12.60 -2.79
CA SER A 211 -1.41 14.04 -2.55
C SER A 211 -2.75 14.72 -2.83
N TYR A 212 -3.13 15.65 -1.97
CA TYR A 212 -4.33 16.49 -2.12
C TYR A 212 -3.91 17.95 -2.25
N VAL A 213 -4.52 18.67 -3.20
CA VAL A 213 -4.36 20.13 -3.32
C VAL A 213 -5.67 20.77 -3.75
N CYS A 214 -6.05 21.83 -3.05
CA CYS A 214 -7.14 22.73 -3.39
C CYS A 214 -6.55 24.10 -3.72
N ILE A 215 -6.67 24.53 -4.97
CA ILE A 215 -6.19 25.83 -5.43
C ILE A 215 -7.27 26.91 -5.27
N ASP A 216 -6.84 28.17 -5.30
CA ASP A 216 -7.75 29.30 -5.27
C ASP A 216 -8.71 29.30 -6.48
N GLN A 217 -9.98 29.61 -6.21
CA GLN A 217 -11.05 29.65 -7.20
C GLN A 217 -10.77 30.60 -8.37
N GLU A 218 -9.91 31.61 -8.20
CA GLU A 218 -9.50 32.50 -9.29
C GLU A 218 -8.90 31.74 -10.47
N ALA A 219 -8.21 30.61 -10.22
CA ALA A 219 -7.54 29.83 -11.25
C ALA A 219 -8.45 28.84 -12.00
N TRP A 220 -9.51 28.35 -11.35
CA TRP A 220 -10.44 27.39 -11.95
C TRP A 220 -11.85 27.51 -11.37
N ASN A 221 -12.79 27.97 -12.18
CA ASN A 221 -14.19 28.19 -11.82
C ASN A 221 -15.09 28.12 -13.07
N SER A 222 -16.32 28.63 -13.02
CA SER A 222 -17.26 28.64 -14.16
C SER A 222 -16.83 29.54 -15.32
N THR A 223 -16.02 30.56 -15.06
CA THR A 223 -15.48 31.50 -16.06
C THR A 223 -14.05 31.14 -16.48
N ASN A 224 -13.25 30.60 -15.55
CA ASN A 224 -11.87 30.20 -15.80
C ASN A 224 -11.77 28.69 -15.99
N GLU A 225 -11.69 28.27 -17.24
CA GLU A 225 -11.67 26.86 -17.63
C GLU A 225 -10.38 26.12 -17.22
N PHE A 226 -10.52 24.82 -16.96
CA PHE A 226 -9.42 23.95 -16.54
C PHE A 226 -8.27 23.86 -17.56
N ASP A 227 -8.55 24.01 -18.85
CA ASP A 227 -7.51 23.86 -19.89
C ASP A 227 -6.36 24.87 -19.72
N LYS A 228 -6.62 26.04 -19.11
CA LYS A 228 -5.59 27.04 -18.78
C LYS A 228 -4.56 26.55 -17.76
N ILE A 229 -4.97 25.66 -16.84
CA ILE A 229 -4.13 25.14 -15.74
C ILE A 229 -3.80 23.65 -15.86
N LYS A 230 -4.19 23.04 -16.98
CA LYS A 230 -4.01 21.60 -17.23
C LYS A 230 -2.55 21.17 -17.15
N HIS A 231 -1.62 22.01 -17.58
CA HIS A 231 -0.18 21.77 -17.47
C HIS A 231 0.29 21.61 -16.02
N ASN A 232 -0.25 22.39 -15.07
CA ASN A 232 0.03 22.24 -13.64
C ASN A 232 -0.48 20.88 -13.13
N PHE A 233 -1.69 20.49 -13.51
CA PHE A 233 -2.26 19.19 -13.15
C PHE A 233 -1.42 18.01 -13.65
N ILE A 234 -0.95 18.05 -14.91
CA ILE A 234 -0.14 16.95 -15.46
C ILE A 234 1.22 16.84 -14.75
N LYS A 235 1.85 17.97 -14.42
CA LYS A 235 3.08 17.97 -13.62
C LYS A 235 2.83 17.36 -12.24
N TYR A 236 1.74 17.76 -11.59
CA TYR A 236 1.37 17.25 -10.27
C TYR A 236 1.06 15.75 -10.27
N ALA A 237 0.24 15.28 -11.22
CA ALA A 237 -0.14 13.87 -11.31
C ALA A 237 1.02 12.92 -11.62
N ASN A 238 2.04 13.41 -12.35
CA ASN A 238 3.26 12.66 -12.63
C ASN A 238 4.38 12.90 -11.60
N ILE A 239 4.15 13.74 -10.58
CA ILE A 239 5.13 14.12 -9.57
C ILE A 239 6.40 14.67 -10.25
N LEU A 240 6.21 15.70 -11.09
CA LEU A 240 7.28 16.39 -11.81
C LEU A 240 7.60 17.72 -11.13
N PRO A 241 8.87 18.17 -11.17
CA PRO A 241 9.24 19.47 -10.63
C PRO A 241 8.65 20.61 -11.48
N ALA A 242 8.58 21.80 -10.90
CA ALA A 242 7.93 22.95 -11.49
C ALA A 242 8.62 23.41 -12.80
N ASP A 243 9.94 23.31 -12.88
CA ASP A 243 10.77 23.70 -14.01
C ASP A 243 10.84 22.63 -15.12
N ASN A 244 10.21 21.46 -14.92
CA ASN A 244 10.25 20.38 -15.89
C ASN A 244 9.75 20.82 -17.28
N SER A 245 10.59 20.59 -18.29
CA SER A 245 10.38 20.95 -19.69
C SER A 245 10.01 19.75 -20.59
N ARG A 246 9.83 18.55 -20.01
CA ARG A 246 9.46 17.33 -20.77
C ARG A 246 8.17 17.51 -21.57
N ASN A 247 8.07 16.76 -22.67
CA ASN A 247 6.91 16.76 -23.55
C ASN A 247 5.62 16.39 -22.78
N TYR A 248 4.74 17.37 -22.68
CA TYR A 248 3.47 17.32 -21.97
C TYR A 248 2.51 16.24 -22.50
N GLU A 249 2.50 15.97 -23.81
CA GLU A 249 1.60 14.98 -24.41
C GLU A 249 1.97 13.56 -23.98
N MET A 250 3.26 13.24 -23.96
CA MET A 250 3.76 11.94 -23.50
C MET A 250 3.51 11.70 -22.01
N GLU A 251 3.63 12.75 -21.18
CA GLU A 251 3.38 12.63 -19.75
C GLU A 251 1.88 12.49 -19.45
N LYS A 252 1.00 13.03 -20.30
CA LYS A 252 -0.45 12.87 -20.18
C LYS A 252 -0.90 11.42 -20.37
N GLU A 253 -0.30 10.70 -21.33
CA GLU A 253 -0.68 9.31 -21.64
C GLU A 253 -0.47 8.33 -20.48
N LYS A 254 0.43 8.69 -19.54
CA LYS A 254 0.73 7.90 -18.35
C LYS A 254 -0.29 8.07 -17.23
N ILE A 255 -1.16 9.08 -17.31
CA ILE A 255 -2.12 9.41 -16.26
C ILE A 255 -3.48 8.79 -16.58
N LYS A 256 -4.01 8.01 -15.64
CA LYS A 256 -5.44 7.68 -15.61
C LYS A 256 -6.18 8.78 -14.84
N ILE A 257 -7.10 9.48 -15.51
CA ILE A 257 -7.80 10.63 -14.94
C ILE A 257 -9.21 10.23 -14.53
N LEU A 258 -9.63 10.64 -13.34
CA LEU A 258 -11.01 10.58 -12.86
C LEU A 258 -11.51 12.00 -12.55
N SER A 259 -12.71 12.35 -13.03
CA SER A 259 -13.29 13.69 -12.90
C SER A 259 -14.76 13.58 -12.51
N LYS A 260 -15.04 13.08 -11.30
CA LYS A 260 -16.39 12.84 -10.79
C LYS A 260 -16.95 13.98 -9.95
N TRP A 261 -16.08 14.80 -9.35
CA TRP A 261 -16.48 15.96 -8.55
C TRP A 261 -16.40 17.26 -9.36
N LYS A 262 -17.20 18.25 -8.95
CA LYS A 262 -17.16 19.59 -9.53
C LYS A 262 -15.84 20.26 -9.16
N TYR A 263 -15.15 20.79 -10.16
CA TYR A 263 -13.84 21.42 -9.99
C TYR A 263 -12.81 20.55 -9.24
N ALA A 264 -12.85 19.22 -9.43
CA ALA A 264 -11.78 18.34 -8.97
C ALA A 264 -11.47 17.20 -9.94
N LYS A 265 -10.20 16.83 -10.00
CA LYS A 265 -9.68 15.74 -10.83
C LYS A 265 -8.67 14.93 -10.05
N VAL A 266 -8.80 13.61 -10.12
CA VAL A 266 -7.79 12.67 -9.62
C VAL A 266 -6.92 12.24 -10.81
N GLY A 267 -5.61 12.33 -10.63
CA GLY A 267 -4.60 11.77 -11.51
C GLY A 267 -3.97 10.53 -10.87
N LEU A 268 -3.99 9.41 -11.57
CA LEU A 268 -3.40 8.15 -11.14
C LEU A 268 -2.24 7.77 -12.07
N THR A 269 -1.09 7.46 -11.49
CA THR A 269 0.07 6.93 -12.18
C THR A 269 0.66 5.77 -11.39
N LYS A 270 1.66 5.06 -11.94
CA LYS A 270 2.40 4.04 -11.17
C LYS A 270 3.16 4.63 -9.97
N LEU A 271 3.36 5.95 -9.96
CA LEU A 271 4.14 6.67 -8.96
C LEU A 271 3.27 7.18 -7.78
N GLY A 272 1.96 7.31 -7.99
CA GLY A 272 1.11 7.96 -7.01
C GLY A 272 -0.35 8.14 -7.41
N CYS A 273 -1.12 8.72 -6.49
CA CYS A 273 -2.50 9.16 -6.67
C CYS A 273 -2.61 10.60 -6.19
N THR A 274 -3.07 11.51 -7.06
CA THR A 274 -3.11 12.94 -6.70
C THR A 274 -4.49 13.51 -6.98
N LEU A 275 -5.10 14.20 -6.03
CA LEU A 275 -6.34 14.94 -6.20
C LEU A 275 -6.03 16.43 -6.30
N PHE A 276 -6.44 17.01 -7.42
CA PHE A 276 -6.31 18.43 -7.74
C PHE A 276 -7.70 19.04 -7.82
N SER A 277 -8.00 19.97 -6.92
CA SER A 277 -9.30 20.61 -6.80
C SER A 277 -9.18 22.14 -6.77
N SER A 278 -10.31 22.82 -6.91
CA SER A 278 -10.42 24.27 -6.73
C SER A 278 -11.44 24.61 -5.66
N SER A 279 -11.18 25.67 -4.90
CA SER A 279 -12.08 26.18 -3.86
C SER A 279 -13.36 26.81 -4.42
N SER A 280 -13.57 26.79 -5.74
CA SER A 280 -14.84 27.18 -6.36
C SER A 280 -16.00 26.26 -5.96
N ASP A 281 -15.72 25.05 -5.47
CA ASP A 281 -16.72 24.20 -4.81
C ASP A 281 -16.37 24.05 -3.33
N MET A 282 -17.34 24.29 -2.44
CA MET A 282 -17.14 24.24 -0.99
C MET A 282 -16.73 22.84 -0.50
N ASN A 283 -17.20 21.78 -1.17
CA ASN A 283 -16.85 20.41 -0.80
C ASN A 283 -15.35 20.14 -0.91
N ASN A 284 -14.66 20.86 -1.82
CA ASN A 284 -13.23 20.70 -2.09
C ASN A 284 -12.30 21.23 -0.99
N TYR A 285 -12.82 21.77 0.11
CA TYR A 285 -11.99 22.14 1.27
C TYR A 285 -12.68 21.86 2.61
N THR A 286 -13.83 21.17 2.58
CA THR A 286 -14.60 20.84 3.79
C THR A 286 -14.80 19.34 3.96
N ILE A 287 -15.30 18.65 2.92
CA ILE A 287 -15.67 17.22 2.99
C ILE A 287 -14.66 16.36 2.22
N LEU A 288 -14.37 16.72 0.97
CA LEU A 288 -13.55 15.91 0.08
C LEU A 288 -12.12 15.67 0.60
N PRO A 289 -11.43 16.63 1.27
CA PRO A 289 -10.12 16.35 1.87
C PRO A 289 -10.15 15.21 2.89
N ASP A 290 -11.22 15.14 3.71
CA ASP A 290 -11.42 14.11 4.73
C ASP A 290 -11.77 12.75 4.11
N GLU A 291 -12.67 12.71 3.13
CA GLU A 291 -13.00 11.48 2.40
C GLU A 291 -11.78 10.91 1.66
N TYR A 292 -10.97 11.79 1.05
CA TYR A 292 -9.75 11.40 0.38
C TYR A 292 -8.73 10.78 1.36
N GLU A 293 -8.58 11.37 2.56
CA GLU A 293 -7.67 10.88 3.60
C GLU A 293 -8.16 9.59 4.28
N ASN A 294 -9.45 9.50 4.61
CA ASN A 294 -9.98 8.45 5.49
C ASN A 294 -10.67 7.30 4.74
N GLN A 295 -11.03 7.48 3.47
CA GLN A 295 -11.68 6.44 2.66
C GLN A 295 -10.78 6.04 1.49
N TYR A 296 -10.50 6.99 0.60
CA TYR A 296 -9.82 6.69 -0.65
C TYR A 296 -8.34 6.34 -0.48
N PHE A 297 -7.68 6.84 0.56
CA PHE A 297 -6.32 6.46 0.91
C PHE A 297 -6.22 4.97 1.29
N TYR A 298 -7.11 4.44 2.11
CA TYR A 298 -7.06 3.02 2.47
C TYR A 298 -7.47 2.10 1.31
N THR A 299 -8.35 2.57 0.41
CA THR A 299 -8.60 1.90 -0.87
C THR A 299 -7.32 1.85 -1.73
N TYR A 300 -6.53 2.92 -1.73
CA TYR A 300 -5.22 2.96 -2.40
C TYR A 300 -4.22 1.97 -1.77
N ILE A 301 -4.07 1.98 -0.44
CA ILE A 301 -3.21 1.03 0.30
C ILE A 301 -3.61 -0.42 0.03
N LEU A 302 -4.91 -0.73 0.00
CA LEU A 302 -5.39 -2.08 -0.28
C LEU A 302 -5.05 -2.53 -1.72
N ASN A 303 -5.11 -1.64 -2.70
CA ASN A 303 -4.70 -1.98 -4.07
C ASN A 303 -3.18 -2.17 -4.21
N LEU A 304 -2.38 -1.36 -3.52
CA LEU A 304 -0.94 -1.60 -3.42
C LEU A 304 -0.63 -2.94 -2.75
N TYR A 305 -1.34 -3.26 -1.67
CA TYR A 305 -1.25 -4.55 -0.99
C TYR A 305 -1.57 -5.72 -1.93
N LYS A 306 -2.68 -5.64 -2.67
CA LYS A 306 -3.08 -6.66 -3.67
C LYS A 306 -1.95 -6.88 -4.70
N LYS A 307 -1.37 -5.79 -5.23
CA LYS A 307 -0.24 -5.83 -6.17
C LYS A 307 0.96 -6.60 -5.60
N ILE A 308 1.41 -6.19 -4.41
CA ILE A 308 2.59 -6.75 -3.76
C ILE A 308 2.36 -8.22 -3.38
N TYR A 309 1.16 -8.55 -2.91
CA TYR A 309 0.79 -9.92 -2.55
C TYR A 309 0.80 -10.86 -3.75
N LEU A 310 0.29 -10.41 -4.90
CA LEU A 310 0.36 -11.18 -6.14
C LEU A 310 1.81 -11.41 -6.60
N LYS A 311 2.67 -10.38 -6.56
CA LYS A 311 4.11 -10.54 -6.81
C LYS A 311 4.75 -11.55 -5.84
N LYS A 312 4.37 -11.51 -4.56
CA LYS A 312 4.84 -12.46 -3.53
C LYS A 312 4.42 -13.89 -3.85
N LEU A 313 3.18 -14.12 -4.29
CA LEU A 313 2.71 -15.43 -4.73
C LEU A 313 3.46 -15.92 -5.98
N GLN A 314 3.68 -15.04 -6.96
CA GLN A 314 4.43 -15.36 -8.18
C GLN A 314 5.84 -15.86 -7.85
N LEU A 315 6.52 -15.20 -6.90
CA LEU A 315 7.83 -15.61 -6.40
C LEU A 315 7.76 -16.96 -5.66
N LYS A 316 6.77 -17.16 -4.78
CA LYS A 316 6.60 -18.43 -4.07
C LYS A 316 6.34 -19.60 -5.02
N PHE A 317 5.58 -19.39 -6.10
CA PHE A 317 5.36 -20.41 -7.13
C PHE A 317 6.62 -20.75 -7.95
N LYS A 318 7.69 -19.95 -7.90
CA LYS A 318 9.00 -20.33 -8.49
C LYS A 318 9.79 -21.30 -7.60
N ASN A 319 9.42 -21.47 -6.32
CA ASN A 319 10.11 -22.35 -5.39
C ASN A 319 9.31 -23.64 -5.15
N PRO A 320 9.78 -24.82 -5.62
CA PRO A 320 9.08 -26.09 -5.47
C PRO A 320 8.66 -26.41 -4.03
N LYS A 321 9.49 -26.05 -3.04
CA LYS A 321 9.21 -26.30 -1.61
C LYS A 321 8.03 -25.49 -1.09
N LEU A 322 7.69 -24.36 -1.73
CA LEU A 322 6.65 -23.44 -1.29
C LEU A 322 5.34 -23.58 -2.09
N VAL A 323 5.34 -24.30 -3.21
CA VAL A 323 4.17 -24.43 -4.11
C VAL A 323 2.91 -24.86 -3.36
N LYS A 324 2.99 -25.89 -2.50
CA LYS A 324 1.82 -26.36 -1.74
C LYS A 324 1.21 -25.27 -0.86
N LYS A 325 2.04 -24.44 -0.22
CA LYS A 325 1.61 -23.30 0.61
C LYS A 325 1.06 -22.18 -0.26
N ALA A 326 1.77 -21.82 -1.33
CA ALA A 326 1.39 -20.77 -2.27
C ALA A 326 0.02 -21.01 -2.91
N ARG A 327 -0.32 -22.26 -3.22
CA ARG A 327 -1.66 -22.62 -3.73
C ARG A 327 -2.78 -22.30 -2.74
N LYS A 328 -2.60 -22.65 -1.46
CA LYS A 328 -3.59 -22.33 -0.42
C LYS A 328 -3.73 -20.82 -0.25
N GLU A 329 -2.58 -20.13 -0.14
CA GLU A 329 -2.52 -18.67 -0.01
C GLU A 329 -3.16 -17.95 -1.21
N PHE A 330 -3.04 -18.47 -2.43
CA PHE A 330 -3.69 -17.93 -3.63
C PHE A 330 -5.20 -18.11 -3.58
N ILE A 331 -5.70 -19.31 -3.24
CA ILE A 331 -7.14 -19.56 -3.10
C ILE A 331 -7.76 -18.66 -2.03
N ASP A 332 -7.11 -18.54 -0.87
CA ASP A 332 -7.56 -17.68 0.22
C ASP A 332 -7.57 -16.21 -0.20
N PHE A 333 -6.53 -15.74 -0.89
CA PHE A 333 -6.48 -14.39 -1.45
C PHE A 333 -7.60 -14.15 -2.46
N THR A 334 -7.81 -15.08 -3.39
CA THR A 334 -8.87 -14.96 -4.40
C THR A 334 -10.23 -14.80 -3.72
N LYS A 335 -10.54 -15.67 -2.76
CA LYS A 335 -11.84 -15.69 -2.09
C LYS A 335 -12.06 -14.51 -1.16
N LYS A 336 -11.06 -14.14 -0.36
CA LYS A 336 -11.22 -13.17 0.74
C LYS A 336 -10.88 -11.74 0.34
N ILE A 337 -10.13 -11.53 -0.75
CA ILE A 337 -9.56 -10.21 -1.08
C ILE A 337 -9.79 -9.84 -2.55
N TRP A 338 -9.61 -10.76 -3.48
CA TRP A 338 -9.67 -10.45 -4.92
C TRP A 338 -11.10 -10.20 -5.40
N ILE A 339 -12.00 -11.17 -5.20
CA ILE A 339 -13.39 -11.11 -5.69
C ILE A 339 -14.31 -10.25 -4.82
N GLN A 340 -13.79 -9.74 -3.70
CA GLN A 340 -14.57 -8.96 -2.75
C GLN A 340 -14.60 -7.50 -3.19
N GLU A 341 -15.79 -6.92 -3.17
CA GLU A 341 -15.98 -5.48 -3.34
C GLU A 341 -15.49 -4.74 -2.08
N ILE A 342 -14.95 -3.54 -2.30
CA ILE A 342 -14.39 -2.71 -1.23
C ILE A 342 -15.49 -1.86 -0.58
N THR A 343 -16.39 -1.32 -1.39
CA THR A 343 -17.42 -0.35 -1.05
C THR A 343 -18.57 -0.46 -2.04
N GLU A 344 -19.77 -0.02 -1.65
CA GLU A 344 -20.91 0.20 -2.55
C GLU A 344 -20.99 1.66 -3.03
N ASP A 345 -20.11 2.55 -2.54
CA ASP A 345 -20.02 3.94 -3.01
C ASP A 345 -19.66 3.98 -4.49
N GLU A 346 -20.44 4.74 -5.29
CA GLU A 346 -20.26 4.79 -6.75
C GLU A 346 -18.88 5.33 -7.11
N ILE A 347 -18.49 6.46 -6.49
CA ILE A 347 -17.23 7.12 -6.81
C ILE A 347 -16.05 6.27 -6.33
N GLY A 348 -16.14 5.72 -5.12
CA GLY A 348 -15.17 4.82 -4.53
C GLY A 348 -14.94 3.56 -5.37
N THR A 349 -16.01 2.98 -5.92
CA THR A 349 -15.95 1.81 -6.83
C THR A 349 -15.20 2.15 -8.12
N VAL A 350 -15.55 3.27 -8.74
CA VAL A 350 -14.89 3.74 -9.97
C VAL A 350 -13.41 4.07 -9.70
N LEU A 351 -13.12 4.73 -8.58
CA LEU A 351 -11.75 5.07 -8.20
C LEU A 351 -10.91 3.81 -7.95
N ASN A 352 -11.44 2.83 -7.23
CA ASN A 352 -10.81 1.53 -7.03
C ASN A 352 -10.50 0.87 -8.39
N HIS A 353 -11.45 0.83 -9.32
CA HIS A 353 -11.21 0.26 -10.65
C HIS A 353 -10.07 0.98 -11.39
N ARG A 354 -10.02 2.32 -11.35
CA ARG A 354 -8.91 3.10 -11.95
C ARG A 354 -7.56 2.79 -11.30
N MET A 355 -7.51 2.58 -9.98
CA MET A 355 -6.29 2.14 -9.29
C MET A 355 -5.86 0.75 -9.78
N GLN A 356 -6.79 -0.18 -9.93
CA GLN A 356 -6.51 -1.54 -10.42
C GLN A 356 -5.96 -1.52 -11.86
N GLU A 357 -6.55 -0.72 -12.75
CA GLU A 357 -6.06 -0.50 -14.11
C GLU A 357 -4.63 0.06 -14.10
N THR A 358 -4.39 1.12 -13.32
CA THR A 358 -3.09 1.81 -13.22
C THR A 358 -1.99 0.87 -12.72
N PHE A 359 -2.34 -0.04 -11.82
CA PHE A 359 -1.43 -1.03 -11.26
C PHE A 359 -1.37 -2.34 -12.04
N GLU A 360 -2.12 -2.46 -13.15
CA GLU A 360 -2.21 -3.65 -13.99
C GLU A 360 -2.58 -4.92 -13.19
N LEU A 361 -3.47 -4.79 -12.19
CA LEU A 361 -3.75 -5.88 -11.26
C LEU A 361 -4.40 -7.09 -11.94
N GLU A 362 -5.32 -6.87 -12.89
CA GLU A 362 -5.97 -7.96 -13.64
C GLU A 362 -4.97 -8.81 -14.40
N LYS A 363 -4.02 -8.16 -15.09
CA LYS A 363 -2.93 -8.84 -15.79
C LYS A 363 -2.08 -9.66 -14.82
N LEU A 364 -1.65 -9.04 -13.71
CA LEU A 364 -0.82 -9.71 -12.70
C LEU A 364 -1.56 -10.89 -12.05
N TYR A 365 -2.85 -10.74 -11.75
CA TYR A 365 -3.68 -11.82 -11.24
C TYR A 365 -3.79 -12.96 -12.25
N GLY A 366 -4.04 -12.65 -13.51
CA GLY A 366 -4.09 -13.62 -14.61
C GLY A 366 -2.80 -14.42 -14.75
N GLU A 367 -1.64 -13.77 -14.67
CA GLU A 367 -0.34 -14.44 -14.69
C GLU A 367 -0.16 -15.42 -13.52
N VAL A 368 -0.50 -14.99 -12.30
CA VAL A 368 -0.41 -15.83 -11.10
C VAL A 368 -1.40 -17.00 -11.18
N LYS A 369 -2.63 -16.75 -11.66
CA LYS A 369 -3.66 -17.76 -11.87
C LYS A 369 -3.23 -18.82 -12.87
N ASN A 370 -2.69 -18.41 -14.02
CA ASN A 370 -2.20 -19.35 -15.04
C ASN A 370 -1.14 -20.27 -14.47
N LYS A 371 -0.21 -19.71 -13.68
CA LYS A 371 0.82 -20.51 -13.01
C LYS A 371 0.25 -21.47 -11.97
N TYR A 372 -0.75 -21.03 -11.20
CA TYR A 372 -1.49 -21.88 -10.28
C TYR A 372 -2.18 -23.04 -11.01
N ASP A 373 -2.87 -22.76 -12.12
CA ASP A 373 -3.64 -23.74 -12.90
C ASP A 373 -2.72 -24.83 -13.50
N VAL A 374 -1.55 -24.44 -14.04
CA VAL A 374 -0.54 -25.39 -14.53
C VAL A 374 -0.05 -26.30 -13.40
N LEU A 375 0.40 -25.72 -12.29
CA LEU A 375 0.90 -26.49 -11.13
C LEU A 375 -0.18 -27.38 -10.48
N TYR A 376 -1.46 -27.02 -10.63
CA TYR A 376 -2.58 -27.84 -10.17
C TYR A 376 -2.80 -29.04 -11.08
N LYS A 377 -2.76 -28.85 -12.41
CA LYS A 377 -2.85 -29.94 -13.39
C LYS A 377 -1.72 -30.94 -13.24
N ASP A 378 -0.47 -30.47 -13.10
CA ASP A 378 0.70 -31.33 -12.91
C ASP A 378 0.57 -32.22 -11.67
N LEU A 379 0.10 -31.65 -10.55
CA LEU A 379 -0.14 -32.41 -9.33
C LEU A 379 -1.21 -33.50 -9.50
N ASN A 380 -2.27 -33.23 -10.26
CA ASN A 380 -3.31 -34.23 -10.52
C ASN A 380 -2.79 -35.35 -11.42
N ILE A 381 -1.95 -35.02 -12.41
CA ILE A 381 -1.27 -36.02 -13.24
C ILE A 381 -0.35 -36.91 -12.38
N GLU A 382 0.47 -36.32 -11.50
CA GLU A 382 1.33 -37.07 -10.59
C GLU A 382 0.55 -37.97 -9.63
N LYS A 383 -0.55 -37.46 -9.05
CA LYS A 383 -1.44 -38.26 -8.19
C LYS A 383 -2.05 -39.44 -8.94
N ASN A 384 -2.55 -39.20 -10.15
CA ASN A 384 -3.12 -40.24 -10.99
C ASN A 384 -2.06 -41.30 -11.34
N LYS A 385 -0.86 -40.88 -11.75
CA LYS A 385 0.26 -41.81 -12.01
C LYS A 385 0.62 -42.65 -10.79
N THR A 386 0.66 -42.04 -9.60
CA THR A 386 0.95 -42.74 -8.34
C THR A 386 -0.15 -43.76 -8.01
N ALA A 387 -1.42 -43.38 -8.19
CA ALA A 387 -2.55 -44.29 -8.02
C ALA A 387 -2.51 -45.44 -9.03
N THR A 388 -2.19 -45.17 -10.30
CA THR A 388 -2.02 -46.21 -11.34
C THR A 388 -0.90 -47.19 -10.99
N ILE A 389 0.26 -46.69 -10.53
CA ILE A 389 1.37 -47.55 -10.08
C ILE A 389 0.93 -48.41 -8.89
N LEU A 390 0.24 -47.83 -7.90
CA LEU A 390 -0.28 -48.57 -6.75
C LEU A 390 -1.24 -49.70 -7.18
N ILE A 391 -2.18 -49.40 -8.09
CA ILE A 391 -3.10 -50.39 -8.65
C ILE A 391 -2.33 -51.50 -9.38
N ALA A 392 -1.31 -51.17 -10.16
CA ALA A 392 -0.49 -52.15 -10.86
C ALA A 392 0.25 -53.08 -9.87
N VAL A 393 0.81 -52.53 -8.78
CA VAL A 393 1.45 -53.33 -7.72
C VAL A 393 0.46 -54.28 -7.04
N ILE A 394 -0.76 -53.81 -6.73
CA ILE A 394 -1.82 -54.63 -6.14
C ILE A 394 -2.23 -55.75 -7.10
N LEU A 395 -2.36 -55.48 -8.40
CA LEU A 395 -2.69 -56.47 -9.42
C LEU A 395 -1.62 -57.55 -9.53
N VAL A 396 -0.34 -57.17 -9.55
CA VAL A 396 0.78 -58.13 -9.60
C VAL A 396 0.80 -59.01 -8.34
N ALA A 397 0.61 -58.42 -7.15
CA ALA A 397 0.55 -59.17 -5.91
C ALA A 397 -0.63 -60.17 -5.88
N SER A 398 -1.82 -59.74 -6.35
CA SER A 398 -2.99 -60.59 -6.47
C SER A 398 -2.78 -61.75 -7.45
N LEU A 399 -2.12 -61.49 -8.58
CA LEU A 399 -1.78 -62.52 -9.55
C LEU A 399 -0.83 -63.57 -8.96
N LEU A 400 0.22 -63.13 -8.25
CA LEU A 400 1.16 -64.03 -7.57
C LEU A 400 0.46 -64.86 -6.50
N PHE A 401 -0.46 -64.26 -5.72
CA PHE A 401 -1.23 -64.98 -4.71
C PHE A 401 -2.16 -66.04 -5.33
N ASN A 402 -2.81 -65.73 -6.46
CA ASN A 402 -3.63 -66.69 -7.20
C ASN A 402 -2.79 -67.85 -7.76
N ILE A 403 -1.61 -67.57 -8.31
CA ILE A 403 -0.69 -68.61 -8.80
C ILE A 403 -0.26 -69.53 -7.64
N LEU A 404 0.12 -68.96 -6.49
CA LEU A 404 0.47 -69.73 -5.30
C LEU A 404 -0.68 -70.63 -4.84
N ASN A 405 -1.89 -70.08 -4.75
CA ASN A 405 -3.09 -70.84 -4.39
C ASN A 405 -3.35 -72.00 -5.37
N PHE A 406 -3.21 -71.77 -6.67
CA PHE A 406 -3.37 -72.80 -7.69
C PHE A 406 -2.33 -73.93 -7.55
N ILE A 407 -1.07 -73.58 -7.27
CA ILE A 407 0.00 -74.56 -7.03
C ILE A 407 -0.29 -75.40 -5.78
N THR A 408 -0.79 -74.79 -4.70
CA THR A 408 -1.20 -75.55 -3.50
C THR A 408 -2.40 -76.47 -3.75
N LEU A 409 -3.38 -76.03 -4.56
CA LEU A 409 -4.54 -76.84 -4.94
C LEU A 409 -4.16 -78.03 -5.83
N MET A 410 -3.14 -77.90 -6.69
CA MET A 410 -2.64 -79.03 -7.50
C MET A 410 -1.74 -80.00 -6.73
N ARG A 411 -1.36 -79.66 -5.48
CA ARG A 411 -0.59 -80.54 -4.58
C ARG A 411 -1.46 -81.34 -3.60
N GLN A 412 -2.75 -81.05 -3.52
CA GLN A 412 -3.78 -81.92 -2.94
C GLN A 412 -4.29 -82.87 -4.01
#